data_AF-K1RK10-F1
#
_entry.id   AF-K1RK10-F1
#
_cell.length_a   1.000
_cell.length_b   1.000
_cell.length_c   1.000
_cell.angle_alpha   90.00
_cell.angle_beta   90.00
_cell.angle_gamma   90.00
#
_symmetry.space_group_name_H-M   'P 1'
#
loop_
_entity.id
_entity.type
_entity.pdbx_description
1 polymer ?
#
loop_
_entity_poly.entity_id
_entity_poly.type
_entity_poly.pdbx_seq_one_letter_code
_entity_poly.pdbx_strand_id
1 'polypeptide(L)'
;MEALRYSDYKGKSKESSALYRKITPASLAKMNLSRQKTKSILTIFSLAFGGVLVVLISTILVSYDGVAEARGRDFSKGEFNINLNANQSFDTAKVSLTKLQQKNMLNENFVKTIKAIGGVTGIKRWYYTDAEYRVNGISGDWIQGFSQDEQSDLEKNLIKGTADYDELIADNGIILLQERADLNGMDVALGDTVEVDYENVS
;
A
#
# COMPACT_ATOMS: atom_id res chain seq x y z
N MET A 1 -39.50 -23.99 -47.34
CA MET A 1 -39.58 -23.76 -45.89
C MET A 1 -38.35 -24.34 -45.20
N GLU A 2 -37.19 -23.67 -45.27
CA GLU A 2 -35.95 -24.16 -44.62
C GLU A 2 -35.55 -23.36 -43.37
N ALA A 3 -35.92 -22.09 -43.29
CA ALA A 3 -35.56 -21.20 -42.17
C ALA A 3 -36.15 -21.60 -40.79
N LEU A 4 -37.17 -22.47 -40.77
CA LEU A 4 -37.77 -22.98 -39.54
C LEU A 4 -36.99 -24.15 -38.92
N ARG A 5 -36.09 -24.80 -39.68
CA ARG A 5 -35.27 -25.91 -39.18
C ARG A 5 -34.06 -25.46 -38.35
N TYR A 6 -33.73 -24.17 -38.36
CA TYR A 6 -32.57 -23.62 -37.65
C TYR A 6 -32.87 -23.16 -36.21
N SER A 7 -34.13 -23.27 -35.78
CA SER A 7 -34.55 -22.87 -34.44
C SER A 7 -34.46 -24.06 -33.48
N ASP A 8 -33.41 -24.11 -32.68
CA ASP A 8 -33.16 -25.13 -31.63
C ASP A 8 -34.12 -25.01 -30.40
N TYR A 9 -35.21 -24.25 -30.55
CA TYR A 9 -36.20 -24.00 -29.50
C TYR A 9 -37.20 -25.16 -29.40
N LYS A 10 -37.08 -25.99 -28.34
CA LYS A 10 -37.97 -27.13 -28.06
C LYS A 10 -39.17 -26.81 -27.15
N GLY A 11 -39.46 -25.54 -26.86
CA GLY A 11 -40.57 -25.15 -25.98
C GLY A 11 -41.93 -25.11 -26.70
N LYS A 12 -43.03 -25.37 -25.98
CA LYS A 12 -44.40 -25.27 -26.53
C LYS A 12 -44.66 -23.86 -27.10
N SER A 13 -45.25 -23.77 -28.29
CA SER A 13 -45.65 -22.50 -28.89
C SER A 13 -46.77 -21.88 -28.06
N LYS A 14 -46.49 -20.78 -27.35
CA LYS A 14 -47.55 -19.95 -26.77
C LYS A 14 -48.20 -19.15 -27.88
N GLU A 15 -49.49 -19.38 -28.12
CA GLU A 15 -50.28 -18.54 -29.00
C GLU A 15 -50.41 -17.12 -28.42
N SER A 16 -50.32 -16.14 -29.32
CA SER A 16 -50.39 -14.73 -28.99
C SER A 16 -51.85 -14.31 -28.89
N SER A 17 -52.26 -13.67 -27.79
CA SER A 17 -53.60 -13.09 -27.64
C SER A 17 -53.79 -11.76 -28.39
N ALA A 18 -52.74 -11.21 -29.02
CA ALA A 18 -52.78 -9.93 -29.73
C ALA A 18 -52.99 -10.12 -31.25
N LEU A 19 -54.02 -9.46 -31.79
CA LEU A 19 -54.47 -9.52 -33.20
C LEU A 19 -53.48 -8.92 -34.21
N TYR A 20 -52.72 -7.88 -33.85
CA TYR A 20 -51.70 -7.26 -34.68
C TYR A 20 -50.44 -6.97 -33.86
N ARG A 21 -49.28 -7.38 -34.37
CA ARG A 21 -47.98 -7.10 -33.75
C ARG A 21 -47.08 -6.41 -34.77
N LYS A 22 -46.48 -5.28 -34.39
CA LYS A 22 -45.46 -4.63 -35.22
C LYS A 22 -44.28 -5.59 -35.39
N ILE A 23 -44.02 -6.03 -36.62
CA ILE A 23 -42.85 -6.84 -36.98
C ILE A 23 -41.72 -5.86 -37.28
N THR A 24 -40.89 -5.63 -36.26
CA THR A 24 -39.73 -4.76 -36.34
C THR A 24 -38.54 -5.53 -35.78
N PRO A 25 -37.29 -5.21 -36.18
CA PRO A 25 -36.11 -5.86 -35.62
C PRO A 25 -36.09 -5.85 -34.08
N ALA A 26 -36.50 -4.74 -33.45
CA ALA A 26 -36.56 -4.61 -32.00
C ALA A 26 -37.65 -5.50 -31.35
N SER A 27 -38.84 -5.60 -31.95
CA SER A 27 -39.92 -6.45 -31.41
C SER A 27 -39.61 -7.94 -31.53
N LEU A 28 -38.93 -8.34 -32.61
CA LEU A 28 -38.44 -9.71 -32.82
C LEU A 28 -37.32 -10.05 -31.83
N ALA A 29 -36.36 -9.15 -31.59
CA ALA A 29 -35.30 -9.33 -30.60
C ALA A 29 -35.86 -9.51 -29.18
N LYS A 30 -36.82 -8.65 -28.78
CA LYS A 30 -37.50 -8.76 -27.48
C LYS A 30 -38.23 -10.10 -27.35
N MET A 31 -38.89 -10.57 -28.41
CA MET A 31 -39.54 -11.87 -28.44
C MET A 31 -38.54 -13.01 -28.22
N ASN A 32 -37.39 -12.98 -28.90
CA ASN A 32 -36.36 -14.01 -28.78
C ASN A 32 -35.80 -14.08 -27.34
N LEU A 33 -35.42 -12.93 -26.77
CA LEU A 33 -34.93 -12.83 -25.40
C LEU A 33 -35.97 -13.31 -24.36
N SER A 34 -37.25 -13.00 -24.58
CA SER A 34 -38.33 -13.40 -23.66
C SER A 34 -38.66 -14.91 -23.68
N ARG A 35 -38.31 -15.62 -24.76
CA ARG A 35 -38.56 -17.06 -24.92
C ARG A 35 -37.51 -17.92 -24.20
N GLN A 36 -36.26 -17.45 -24.13
CA GLN A 36 -35.14 -18.17 -23.49
C GLN A 36 -34.64 -17.41 -22.24
N LYS A 37 -35.57 -17.05 -21.34
CA LYS A 37 -35.31 -16.12 -20.21
C LYS A 37 -34.05 -16.46 -19.42
N THR A 38 -33.85 -17.71 -19.02
CA THR A 38 -32.67 -18.10 -18.23
C THR A 38 -31.36 -17.87 -18.98
N LYS A 39 -31.29 -18.25 -20.26
CA LYS A 39 -30.10 -18.04 -21.10
C LYS A 39 -29.86 -16.56 -21.35
N SER A 40 -30.91 -15.80 -21.68
CA SER A 40 -30.81 -14.36 -21.90
C SER A 40 -30.40 -13.58 -20.65
N ILE A 41 -30.94 -13.96 -19.48
CA ILE A 41 -30.54 -13.38 -18.19
C ILE A 41 -29.07 -13.68 -17.90
N LEU A 42 -28.63 -14.93 -18.07
CA LEU A 42 -27.23 -15.32 -17.86
C LEU A 42 -26.27 -14.55 -18.78
N THR A 43 -26.63 -14.39 -20.05
CA THR A 43 -25.84 -13.60 -21.01
C THR A 43 -25.76 -12.12 -20.60
N ILE A 44 -26.88 -11.51 -20.22
CA ILE A 44 -26.92 -10.11 -19.77
C ILE A 44 -26.07 -9.93 -18.51
N PHE A 45 -26.17 -10.85 -17.53
CA PHE A 45 -25.34 -10.79 -16.33
C PHE A 45 -23.86 -10.96 -16.63
N SER A 46 -23.50 -11.90 -17.50
CA SER A 46 -22.09 -12.10 -17.90
C SER A 46 -21.51 -10.85 -18.57
N LEU A 47 -22.25 -10.25 -19.50
CA LEU A 47 -21.82 -9.01 -20.16
C LEU A 47 -21.77 -7.82 -19.20
N ALA A 48 -22.76 -7.67 -18.32
CA ALA A 48 -22.77 -6.61 -17.32
C ALA A 48 -21.60 -6.74 -16.35
N PHE A 49 -21.31 -7.96 -15.88
CA PHE A 49 -20.18 -8.23 -15.00
C PHE A 49 -18.85 -7.94 -15.69
N GLY A 50 -18.69 -8.36 -16.95
CA GLY A 50 -17.50 -8.01 -17.75
C GLY A 50 -17.34 -6.50 -17.94
N GLY A 51 -18.43 -5.79 -18.22
CA GLY A 51 -18.42 -4.33 -18.36
C GLY A 51 -18.04 -3.61 -17.06
N VAL A 52 -18.63 -4.01 -15.94
CA VAL A 52 -18.27 -3.46 -14.62
C VAL A 52 -16.81 -3.74 -14.29
N LEU A 53 -16.33 -4.97 -14.53
CA LEU A 53 -14.93 -5.32 -14.28
C LEU A 53 -13.96 -4.47 -15.11
N VAL A 54 -14.25 -4.26 -16.40
CA VAL A 54 -13.44 -3.39 -17.27
C VAL A 54 -13.43 -1.95 -16.77
N VAL A 55 -14.57 -1.42 -16.34
CA VAL A 55 -14.66 -0.06 -15.79
C VAL A 55 -13.85 0.05 -14.49
N LEU A 56 -13.96 -0.94 -13.58
CA LEU A 56 -13.21 -0.95 -12.33
C LEU A 56 -11.70 -0.97 -12.56
N ILE A 57 -11.20 -1.87 -13.43
CA ILE A 57 -9.78 -1.96 -13.76
C ILE A 57 -9.30 -0.66 -14.43
N SER A 58 -10.07 -0.14 -15.39
CA SER A 58 -9.73 1.13 -16.06
C SER A 58 -9.69 2.29 -15.07
N THR A 59 -10.61 2.33 -14.11
CA THR A 59 -10.64 3.36 -13.08
C THR A 59 -9.39 3.28 -12.21
N ILE A 60 -9.02 2.09 -11.73
CA ILE A 60 -7.80 1.90 -10.92
C ILE A 60 -6.55 2.34 -11.69
N LEU A 61 -6.43 1.96 -12.97
CA LEU A 61 -5.28 2.30 -13.81
C LEU A 61 -5.19 3.80 -14.09
N VAL A 62 -6.33 4.47 -14.35
CA VAL A 62 -6.37 5.91 -14.62
C VAL A 62 -6.22 6.73 -13.34
N SER A 63 -6.70 6.23 -12.19
CA SER A 63 -6.55 6.91 -10.90
C SER A 63 -5.17 6.72 -10.28
N TYR A 64 -4.36 5.81 -10.82
CA TYR A 64 -3.04 5.53 -10.28
C TYR A 64 -2.07 6.68 -10.56
N ASP A 65 -1.53 7.25 -9.49
CA ASP A 65 -0.48 8.26 -9.54
C ASP A 65 0.80 7.68 -8.92
N GLY A 66 1.68 7.19 -9.79
CA GLY A 66 2.96 6.61 -9.36
C GLY A 66 3.90 7.65 -8.73
N VAL A 67 3.77 8.93 -9.08
CA VAL A 67 4.55 9.99 -8.44
C VAL A 67 4.04 10.19 -7.01
N ALA A 68 2.73 10.27 -6.81
CA ALA A 68 2.15 10.35 -5.48
C ALA A 68 2.48 9.11 -4.63
N GLU A 69 2.47 7.89 -5.20
CA GLU A 69 2.88 6.69 -4.47
C GLU A 69 4.36 6.74 -4.08
N ALA A 70 5.25 7.05 -5.03
CA ALA A 70 6.69 7.15 -4.75
C ALA A 70 6.98 8.21 -3.68
N ARG A 71 6.31 9.37 -3.74
CA ARG A 71 6.42 10.42 -2.72
C ARG A 71 5.75 10.02 -1.40
N GLY A 72 4.73 9.17 -1.41
CA GLY A 72 4.09 8.67 -0.19
C GLY A 72 4.90 7.59 0.53
N ARG A 73 5.85 6.95 -0.17
CA ARG A 73 6.65 5.84 0.34
C ARG A 73 8.14 6.18 0.31
N ASP A 74 8.82 5.76 -0.75
CA ASP A 74 10.28 5.70 -0.80
C ASP A 74 10.93 7.09 -0.85
N PHE A 75 10.26 8.09 -1.44
CA PHE A 75 10.85 9.39 -1.79
C PHE A 75 10.12 10.57 -1.12
N SER A 76 9.69 10.39 0.13
CA SER A 76 8.85 11.33 0.86
C SER A 76 9.49 12.68 1.18
N LYS A 77 10.82 12.72 1.33
CA LYS A 77 11.57 13.95 1.69
C LYS A 77 12.61 14.35 0.64
N GLY A 78 12.76 13.61 -0.45
CA GLY A 78 13.79 13.87 -1.46
C GLY A 78 13.67 12.99 -2.69
N GLU A 79 14.50 13.24 -3.70
CA GLU A 79 14.50 12.51 -4.98
C GLU A 79 15.49 11.34 -5.00
N PHE A 80 16.40 11.30 -4.02
CA PHE A 80 17.45 10.31 -3.92
C PHE A 80 17.54 9.81 -2.48
N ASN A 81 17.66 8.50 -2.33
CA ASN A 81 18.02 7.87 -1.06
C ASN A 81 19.43 7.32 -1.16
N ILE A 82 20.24 7.61 -0.14
CA ILE A 82 21.60 7.11 -0.03
C ILE A 82 21.67 6.26 1.23
N ASN A 83 22.04 4.99 1.06
CA ASN A 83 22.17 4.02 2.15
C ASN A 83 23.44 3.20 1.96
N LEU A 84 23.88 2.55 3.04
CA LEU A 84 24.96 1.58 2.97
C LEU A 84 24.43 0.31 2.30
N ASN A 85 25.10 -0.13 1.24
CA ASN A 85 24.74 -1.36 0.55
C ASN A 85 25.55 -2.54 1.10
N ALA A 86 24.94 -3.34 1.96
CA ALA A 86 25.52 -4.53 2.56
C ALA A 86 24.46 -5.59 2.79
N ASN A 87 24.76 -6.85 2.46
CA ASN A 87 23.85 -7.98 2.63
C ASN A 87 22.47 -7.81 1.96
N GLN A 88 22.38 -7.04 0.88
CA GLN A 88 21.12 -6.76 0.17
C GLN A 88 21.01 -7.52 -1.16
N SER A 89 22.08 -8.17 -1.61
CA SER A 89 22.13 -8.90 -2.88
C SER A 89 23.18 -10.00 -2.86
N PHE A 90 23.18 -10.87 -3.87
CA PHE A 90 24.22 -11.89 -4.05
C PHE A 90 25.64 -11.27 -4.07
N ASP A 91 25.81 -10.12 -4.72
CA ASP A 91 27.09 -9.42 -4.83
C ASP A 91 27.53 -8.77 -3.52
N THR A 92 26.58 -8.46 -2.63
CA THR A 92 26.85 -7.79 -1.34
C THR A 92 26.67 -8.69 -0.13
N ALA A 93 26.34 -9.97 -0.31
CA ALA A 93 26.13 -10.95 0.75
C ALA A 93 27.35 -11.13 1.67
N LYS A 94 28.56 -10.89 1.14
CA LYS A 94 29.82 -10.96 1.91
C LYS A 94 30.21 -9.62 2.56
N VAL A 95 29.48 -8.56 2.27
CA VAL A 95 29.74 -7.22 2.82
C VAL A 95 28.99 -7.11 4.13
N SER A 96 29.73 -6.97 5.23
CA SER A 96 29.16 -6.76 6.56
C SER A 96 28.71 -5.31 6.72
N LEU A 97 27.43 -5.13 7.08
CA LEU A 97 26.86 -3.81 7.35
C LEU A 97 27.58 -3.12 8.52
N THR A 98 27.83 -3.84 9.62
CA THR A 98 28.56 -3.32 10.79
C THR A 98 29.94 -2.81 10.43
N LYS A 99 30.69 -3.56 9.61
CA LYS A 99 32.01 -3.10 9.14
C LYS A 99 31.93 -1.85 8.26
N LEU A 100 30.84 -1.66 7.51
CA LEU A 100 30.61 -0.40 6.77
C LEU A 100 30.22 0.74 7.72
N GLN A 101 29.37 0.49 8.71
CA GLN A 101 28.95 1.49 9.70
C GLN A 101 30.14 1.99 10.54
N GLN A 102 31.06 1.10 10.94
CA GLN A 102 32.30 1.45 11.65
C GLN A 102 33.20 2.40 10.86
N LYS A 103 33.12 2.42 9.53
CA LYS A 103 33.86 3.38 8.71
C LYS A 103 33.27 4.80 8.76
N ASN A 104 32.07 4.95 9.32
CA ASN A 104 31.37 6.22 9.48
C ASN A 104 31.34 7.03 8.16
N MET A 105 30.93 6.39 7.07
CA MET A 105 31.00 6.98 5.72
C MET A 105 29.98 8.11 5.50
N LEU A 106 28.82 8.05 6.16
CA LEU A 106 27.73 9.03 6.04
C LEU A 106 27.89 10.21 7.03
N ASN A 107 29.14 10.59 7.32
CA ASN A 107 29.48 11.63 8.30
C ASN A 107 29.20 13.06 7.81
N GLU A 108 29.53 14.06 8.63
CA GLU A 108 29.36 15.48 8.30
C GLU A 108 30.10 15.94 7.03
N ASN A 109 31.28 15.38 6.76
CA ASN A 109 32.03 15.74 5.55
C ASN A 109 31.31 15.22 4.30
N PHE A 110 30.75 14.01 4.36
CA PHE A 110 29.90 13.48 3.29
C PHE A 110 28.68 14.38 3.05
N VAL A 111 27.97 14.76 4.11
CA VAL A 111 26.81 15.67 4.01
C VAL A 111 27.19 17.02 3.40
N LYS A 112 28.30 17.64 3.83
CA LYS A 112 28.80 18.89 3.24
C LYS A 112 29.12 18.73 1.76
N THR A 113 29.74 17.61 1.38
CA THR A 113 30.08 17.31 -0.02
C THR A 113 28.82 17.20 -0.88
N ILE A 114 27.79 16.48 -0.41
CA ILE A 114 26.53 16.35 -1.15
C ILE A 114 25.80 17.70 -1.26
N LYS A 115 25.75 18.51 -0.19
CA LYS A 115 25.14 19.85 -0.23
C LYS A 115 25.83 20.81 -1.20
N ALA A 116 27.11 20.61 -1.51
CA ALA A 116 27.85 21.45 -2.44
C ALA A 116 27.58 21.12 -3.92
N ILE A 117 26.91 19.99 -4.21
CA ILE A 117 26.54 19.62 -5.58
C ILE A 117 25.44 20.57 -6.08
N GLY A 118 25.64 21.15 -7.27
CA GLY A 118 24.66 22.03 -7.89
C GLY A 118 23.31 21.32 -8.09
N GLY A 119 22.22 21.95 -7.63
CA GLY A 119 20.87 21.40 -7.69
C GLY A 119 20.40 20.72 -6.40
N VAL A 120 21.28 20.42 -5.45
CA VAL A 120 20.88 19.90 -4.14
C VAL A 120 20.32 21.04 -3.28
N THR A 121 19.02 20.97 -2.98
CA THR A 121 18.30 22.00 -2.19
C THR A 121 18.22 21.67 -0.71
N GLY A 122 18.44 20.41 -0.33
CA GLY A 122 18.33 19.95 1.06
C GLY A 122 18.81 18.52 1.25
N ILE A 123 18.98 18.12 2.50
CA ILE A 123 19.30 16.75 2.92
C ILE A 123 18.49 16.46 4.18
N LYS A 124 17.79 15.32 4.19
CA LYS A 124 17.17 14.73 5.37
C LYS A 124 17.95 13.47 5.76
N ARG A 125 18.27 13.34 7.06
CA ARG A 125 18.82 12.10 7.61
C ARG A 125 17.70 11.29 8.23
N TRP A 126 17.80 9.98 8.05
CA TRP A 126 16.96 8.98 8.67
C TRP A 126 17.81 8.13 9.60
N TYR A 127 17.26 7.81 10.76
CA TYR A 127 17.92 6.97 11.75
C TYR A 127 17.06 5.72 11.96
N TYR A 128 17.67 4.55 11.87
CA TYR A 128 17.02 3.30 12.17
C TYR A 128 18.06 2.33 12.74
N THR A 129 17.59 1.39 13.54
CA THR A 129 18.40 0.30 14.05
C THR A 129 17.60 -0.99 13.95
N ASP A 130 18.28 -2.06 13.53
CA ASP A 130 17.75 -3.40 13.67
C ASP A 130 17.95 -3.78 15.15
N ALA A 131 16.85 -3.78 15.89
CA ALA A 131 16.80 -4.16 17.29
C ALA A 131 15.47 -4.88 17.52
N GLU A 132 15.50 -5.91 18.36
CA GLU A 132 14.28 -6.54 18.83
C GLU A 132 13.77 -5.73 20.03
N TYR A 133 12.49 -5.42 20.06
CA TYR A 133 11.84 -4.84 21.23
C TYR A 133 10.76 -5.76 21.77
N ARG A 134 10.51 -5.69 23.07
CA ARG A 134 9.45 -6.43 23.75
C ARG A 134 8.66 -5.50 24.65
N VAL A 135 7.34 -5.56 24.52
CA VAL A 135 6.40 -4.83 25.36
C VAL A 135 5.19 -5.72 25.64
N ASN A 136 4.84 -5.90 26.91
CA ASN A 136 3.68 -6.69 27.35
C ASN A 136 3.59 -8.10 26.71
N GLY A 137 4.73 -8.75 26.48
CA GLY A 137 4.81 -10.09 25.90
C GLY A 137 4.71 -10.15 24.37
N ILE A 138 4.59 -9.01 23.70
CA ILE A 138 4.65 -8.90 22.24
C ILE A 138 6.05 -8.44 21.85
N SER A 139 6.67 -9.15 20.91
CA SER A 139 7.94 -8.76 20.32
C SER A 139 7.75 -8.19 18.93
N GLY A 140 8.62 -7.26 18.59
CA GLY A 140 8.76 -6.75 17.23
C GLY A 140 10.22 -6.45 16.94
N ASP A 141 10.51 -6.26 15.66
CA ASP A 141 11.81 -5.84 15.17
C ASP A 141 11.71 -4.41 14.61
N TRP A 142 12.89 -3.82 14.41
CA TRP A 142 13.09 -2.53 13.73
C TRP A 142 12.58 -1.31 14.53
N ILE A 143 13.53 -0.50 15.00
CA ILE A 143 13.24 0.74 15.71
C ILE A 143 13.69 1.92 14.85
N GLN A 144 12.76 2.82 14.57
CA GLN A 144 13.02 4.07 13.87
C GLN A 144 13.39 5.17 14.88
N GLY A 145 14.53 5.82 14.65
CA GLY A 145 14.87 7.06 15.31
C GLY A 145 14.32 8.26 14.53
N PHE A 146 14.03 9.34 15.25
CA PHE A 146 13.66 10.63 14.66
C PHE A 146 14.64 11.72 15.10
N SER A 147 14.69 12.82 14.38
CA SER A 147 15.49 14.00 14.74
C SER A 147 14.61 15.16 15.19
N GLN A 148 15.22 16.15 15.85
CA GLN A 148 14.49 17.30 16.42
C GLN A 148 13.62 18.07 15.41
N ASP A 149 13.99 18.10 14.13
CA ASP A 149 13.17 18.71 13.07
C ASP A 149 11.85 17.97 12.78
N GLU A 150 11.68 16.74 13.30
CA GLU A 150 10.45 15.94 13.17
C GLU A 150 9.52 16.07 14.39
N GLN A 151 9.97 16.68 15.49
CA GLN A 151 9.17 16.84 16.71
C GLN A 151 7.81 17.50 16.42
N SER A 152 7.80 18.61 15.66
CA SER A 152 6.54 19.30 15.34
C SER A 152 5.56 18.44 14.55
N ASP A 153 6.04 17.53 13.69
CA ASP A 153 5.17 16.63 12.93
C ASP A 153 4.59 15.51 13.81
N LEU A 154 5.36 15.04 14.79
CA LEU A 154 4.91 14.08 15.81
C LEU A 154 3.89 14.72 16.76
N GLU A 155 4.16 15.93 17.25
CA GLU A 155 3.28 16.68 18.14
C GLU A 155 1.89 16.95 17.54
N LYS A 156 1.82 17.23 16.22
CA LYS A 156 0.53 17.45 15.52
C LYS A 156 -0.42 16.25 15.60
N ASN A 157 0.13 15.04 15.74
CA ASN A 157 -0.62 13.80 15.78
C ASN A 157 -0.51 13.10 17.15
N LEU A 158 -0.07 13.83 18.18
CA LEU A 158 0.11 13.29 19.51
C LEU A 158 -1.25 12.94 20.14
N ILE A 159 -1.41 11.67 20.50
CA ILE A 159 -2.64 11.18 21.14
C ILE A 159 -2.53 11.34 22.66
N LYS A 160 -1.40 10.93 23.25
CA LYS A 160 -1.09 11.02 24.68
C LYS A 160 0.42 11.09 24.91
N GLY A 161 0.84 11.62 26.05
CA GLY A 161 2.24 11.63 26.49
C GLY A 161 2.97 12.88 26.01
N THR A 162 4.23 12.70 25.60
CA THR A 162 5.11 13.76 25.10
C THR A 162 5.76 13.28 23.79
N ALA A 163 6.04 14.21 22.90
CA ALA A 163 6.91 14.01 21.74
C ALA A 163 8.12 14.95 21.79
N ASP A 164 8.38 15.56 22.96
CA ASP A 164 9.51 16.46 23.14
C ASP A 164 10.83 15.70 22.97
N TYR A 165 11.66 16.18 22.04
CA TYR A 165 12.87 15.48 21.67
C TYR A 165 13.87 15.42 22.83
N ASP A 166 14.03 16.51 23.57
CA ASP A 166 15.03 16.59 24.64
C ASP A 166 14.60 15.75 25.86
N GLU A 167 13.29 15.74 26.19
CA GLU A 167 12.71 14.88 27.22
C GLU A 167 12.91 13.39 26.88
N LEU A 168 12.57 12.97 25.65
CA LEU A 168 12.70 11.58 25.22
C LEU A 168 14.15 11.12 25.16
N ILE A 169 15.09 11.99 24.79
CA ILE A 169 16.52 11.66 24.84
C ILE A 169 17.01 11.52 26.27
N ALA A 170 16.57 12.38 27.20
CA ALA A 170 16.98 12.33 28.60
C ALA A 170 16.53 11.04 29.30
N ASP A 171 15.32 10.57 29.00
CA ASP A 171 14.69 9.44 29.67
C ASP A 171 14.75 8.12 28.86
N ASN A 172 15.42 8.11 27.71
CA ASN A 172 15.39 7.01 26.73
C ASN A 172 13.95 6.63 26.33
N GLY A 173 13.09 7.64 26.17
CA GLY A 173 11.69 7.49 25.84
C GLY A 173 11.47 6.97 24.42
N ILE A 174 10.41 6.19 24.26
CA ILE A 174 9.98 5.61 22.98
C ILE A 174 8.59 6.12 22.67
N ILE A 175 8.38 6.55 21.42
CA ILE A 175 7.07 6.87 20.89
C ILE A 175 6.51 5.63 20.19
N LEU A 176 5.31 5.22 20.59
CA LEU A 176 4.56 4.19 19.90
C LEU A 176 3.55 4.82 18.93
N LEU A 177 3.53 4.33 17.70
CA LEU A 177 2.50 4.68 16.72
C LEU A 177 1.25 3.82 16.97
N GLN A 178 0.09 4.45 17.20
CA GLN A 178 -1.16 3.72 17.48
C GLN A 178 -1.52 2.74 16.38
N GLU A 179 -1.31 3.09 15.11
CA GLU A 179 -1.54 2.18 13.98
C GLU A 179 -0.72 0.88 14.12
N ARG A 180 0.53 0.98 14.59
CA ARG A 180 1.40 -0.18 14.81
C ARG A 180 0.95 -1.00 16.01
N ALA A 181 0.44 -0.34 17.05
CA ALA A 181 -0.15 -1.03 18.20
C ALA A 181 -1.37 -1.86 17.76
N ASP A 182 -2.30 -1.25 17.01
CA ASP A 182 -3.53 -1.88 16.55
C ASP A 182 -3.25 -3.05 15.59
N LEU A 183 -2.33 -2.87 14.63
CA LEU A 183 -1.95 -3.91 13.67
C LEU A 183 -1.35 -5.15 14.35
N ASN A 184 -0.62 -4.95 15.45
CA ASN A 184 0.05 -6.02 16.18
C ASN A 184 -0.77 -6.52 17.38
N GLY A 185 -1.96 -5.97 17.62
CA GLY A 185 -2.78 -6.29 18.79
C GLY A 185 -2.10 -5.97 20.12
N MET A 186 -1.24 -4.94 20.15
CA MET A 186 -0.55 -4.50 21.35
C MET A 186 -1.50 -3.74 22.27
N ASP A 187 -1.73 -4.30 23.47
CA ASP A 187 -2.35 -3.58 24.58
C ASP A 187 -1.26 -2.93 25.42
N VAL A 188 -1.13 -1.61 25.29
CA VAL A 188 0.01 -0.82 25.77
C VAL A 188 -0.45 0.52 26.30
N ALA A 189 0.12 0.92 27.42
CA ALA A 189 -0.16 2.16 28.12
C ALA A 189 1.10 3.03 28.26
N LEU A 190 0.89 4.32 28.50
CA LEU A 190 1.99 5.21 28.85
C LEU A 190 2.65 4.75 30.15
N GLY A 191 3.97 4.70 30.14
CA GLY A 191 4.78 4.24 31.26
C GLY A 191 5.07 2.74 31.26
N ASP A 192 4.54 1.98 30.31
CA ASP A 192 4.94 0.58 30.11
C ASP A 192 6.43 0.50 29.76
N THR A 193 7.08 -0.55 30.25
CA THR A 193 8.50 -0.80 29.97
C THR A 193 8.66 -1.48 28.62
N VAL A 194 9.52 -0.92 27.79
CA VAL A 194 9.95 -1.52 26.52
C VAL A 194 11.35 -2.04 26.71
N GLU A 195 11.52 -3.35 26.61
CA GLU A 195 12.85 -3.97 26.57
C GLU A 195 13.36 -3.89 25.14
N VAL A 196 14.60 -3.44 24.94
CA VAL A 196 15.24 -3.37 23.63
C VAL A 196 16.52 -4.19 23.66
N ASP A 197 16.57 -5.20 22.79
CA ASP A 197 17.74 -6.03 22.55
C ASP A 197 18.38 -5.59 21.22
N TYR A 198 19.53 -4.91 21.36
CA TYR A 198 20.36 -4.58 20.21
C TYR A 198 21.14 -5.83 19.88
N GLU A 199 20.91 -6.43 18.71
CA GLU A 199 21.70 -7.58 18.28
C GLU A 199 23.18 -7.21 18.38
N ASN A 200 23.89 -7.89 19.29
CA ASN A 200 25.33 -7.74 19.43
C ASN A 200 25.98 -8.29 18.16
N VAL A 201 26.23 -7.41 17.19
CA VAL A 201 26.96 -7.80 15.99
C VAL A 201 28.42 -8.00 16.39
N SER A 202 28.76 -9.27 16.64
CA SER A 202 30.13 -9.75 16.80
C SER A 202 30.91 -9.74 15.49
#